data_AF-A0A914WH52-F1
#
_entry.id   AF-A0A914WH52-F1
#
_cell.length_a   1.000
_cell.length_b   1.000
_cell.length_c   1.000
_cell.angle_alpha   90.00
_cell.angle_beta   90.00
_cell.angle_gamma   90.00
#
_symmetry.space_group_name_H-M   'P 1'
#
loop_
_entity.id
_entity.type
_entity.pdbx_description
1 polymer ?
#
loop_
_entity_poly.entity_id
_entity_poly.type
_entity_poly.pdbx_seq_one_letter_code
_entity_poly.pdbx_strand_id
1 'polypeptide(L)'
;MKLVAIIFIVFALAIVPSYQDVVSASDACNQIGEYYRQGCSGLVAALLGRSWKQASAYRRGGAIGSNGRYSALTSGTIVGFPGHVAVYIGNDACNCMFVDVQGPQKNARCLQSYGSQTVYRYNY
;
A
#
# COMPACT_ATOMS: atom_id res chain seq x y z
N MET A 1 -53.52 1.84 -34.27
CA MET A 1 -52.40 2.59 -33.67
C MET A 1 -51.51 1.58 -32.96
N LYS A 2 -50.27 1.37 -33.43
CA LYS A 2 -49.33 0.38 -32.87
C LYS A 2 -48.47 1.07 -31.81
N LEU A 3 -48.56 0.63 -30.56
CA LEU A 3 -47.68 1.09 -29.46
C LEU A 3 -46.35 0.34 -29.57
N VAL A 4 -45.25 1.09 -29.73
CA VAL A 4 -43.88 0.56 -29.66
C VAL A 4 -43.41 0.73 -28.21
N ALA A 5 -43.22 -0.38 -27.50
CA ALA A 5 -42.63 -0.39 -26.16
C ALA A 5 -41.12 -0.26 -26.29
N ILE A 6 -40.58 0.87 -25.84
CA ILE A 6 -39.13 1.11 -25.73
C ILE A 6 -38.66 0.46 -24.43
N ILE A 7 -37.85 -0.60 -24.55
CA ILE A 7 -37.19 -1.25 -23.41
C ILE A 7 -35.95 -0.43 -23.06
N PHE A 8 -35.99 0.26 -21.91
CA PHE A 8 -34.81 0.88 -21.32
C PHE A 8 -34.01 -0.18 -20.56
N ILE A 9 -32.89 -0.62 -21.14
CA ILE A 9 -31.91 -1.43 -20.42
C ILE A 9 -31.06 -0.49 -19.57
N VAL A 10 -31.33 -0.44 -18.27
CA VAL A 10 -30.48 0.23 -17.29
C VAL A 10 -29.27 -0.66 -17.03
N PHE A 11 -28.12 -0.33 -17.62
CA PHE A 11 -26.83 -0.89 -17.21
C PHE A 11 -26.47 -0.30 -15.85
N ALA A 12 -26.74 -1.05 -14.78
CA ALA A 12 -26.12 -0.79 -13.49
C ALA A 12 -24.61 -1.11 -13.63
N LEU A 13 -23.78 -0.07 -13.78
CA LEU A 13 -22.34 -0.20 -13.61
C LEU A 13 -22.10 -0.63 -12.16
N ALA A 14 -21.84 -1.93 -11.95
CA ALA A 14 -21.29 -2.41 -10.69
C ALA A 14 -19.89 -1.81 -10.55
N ILE A 15 -19.76 -0.79 -9.70
CA ILE A 15 -18.46 -0.27 -9.26
C ILE A 15 -17.83 -1.40 -8.45
N VAL A 16 -16.95 -2.19 -9.09
CA VAL A 16 -16.16 -3.20 -8.39
C VAL A 16 -15.26 -2.43 -7.41
N PRO A 17 -15.41 -2.57 -6.08
CA PRO A 17 -14.49 -1.93 -5.16
C PRO A 17 -13.09 -2.41 -5.52
N SER A 18 -12.21 -1.48 -5.88
CA SER A 18 -10.82 -1.79 -6.14
C SER A 18 -10.24 -2.31 -4.83
N TYR A 19 -10.09 -3.63 -4.74
CA TYR A 19 -9.55 -4.30 -3.57
C TYR A 19 -8.14 -3.74 -3.33
N GLN A 20 -8.01 -2.89 -2.32
CA GLN A 20 -6.72 -2.44 -1.83
C GLN A 20 -6.25 -3.43 -0.77
N ASP A 21 -5.08 -4.00 -0.97
CA ASP A 21 -4.43 -4.77 0.09
C ASP A 21 -3.99 -3.79 1.17
N VAL A 22 -4.65 -3.86 2.33
CA VAL A 22 -4.37 -3.04 3.51
C VAL A 22 -3.87 -3.98 4.60
N VAL A 23 -2.83 -3.56 5.32
CA VAL A 23 -2.32 -4.25 6.50
C VAL A 23 -2.73 -3.53 7.78
N SER A 24 -2.64 -4.21 8.92
CA SER A 24 -2.80 -3.57 10.22
C SER A 24 -1.63 -2.61 10.50
N ALA A 25 -1.96 -1.34 10.77
CA ALA A 25 -0.98 -0.31 11.09
C ALA A 25 -0.26 -0.57 12.42
N SER A 26 -0.99 -1.07 13.43
CA SER A 26 -0.41 -1.47 14.72
C SER A 26 0.55 -2.64 14.55
N ASP A 27 0.19 -3.60 13.71
CA ASP A 27 1.04 -4.78 13.47
C ASP A 27 2.31 -4.35 12.78
N ALA A 28 2.22 -3.44 11.79
CA ALA A 28 3.39 -2.86 11.14
C ALA A 28 4.31 -2.14 12.15
N CYS A 29 3.76 -1.36 13.09
CA CYS A 29 4.54 -0.75 14.17
C CYS A 29 5.23 -1.78 15.06
N ASN A 30 4.55 -2.87 15.40
CA ASN A 30 5.11 -3.96 16.20
C ASN A 30 6.25 -4.70 15.49
N GLN A 31 6.40 -4.55 14.16
CA GLN A 31 7.52 -5.12 13.41
C GLN A 31 8.78 -4.26 13.44
N ILE A 32 8.74 -3.02 13.96
CA ILE A 32 9.95 -2.17 14.01
C ILE A 32 11.05 -2.88 14.80
N GLY A 33 12.24 -3.01 14.20
CA GLY A 33 13.36 -3.74 14.78
C GLY A 33 13.41 -5.22 14.39
N GLU A 34 12.36 -5.81 13.83
CA GLU A 34 12.37 -7.20 13.37
C GLU A 34 13.20 -7.39 12.11
N TYR A 35 13.87 -8.53 11.99
CA TYR A 35 14.78 -8.84 10.89
C TYR A 35 14.07 -9.50 9.71
N TYR A 36 14.25 -8.94 8.51
CA TYR A 36 13.62 -9.45 7.29
C TYR A 36 14.64 -9.86 6.23
N ARG A 37 14.81 -11.18 6.02
CA ARG A 37 15.71 -11.74 5.00
C ARG A 37 15.36 -11.23 3.60
N GLN A 38 14.07 -11.15 3.26
CA GLN A 38 13.59 -10.69 1.95
C GLN A 38 13.36 -9.17 1.87
N GLY A 39 13.77 -8.40 2.88
CA GLY A 39 13.65 -6.94 2.88
C GLY A 39 12.20 -6.45 2.93
N CYS A 40 11.93 -5.31 2.27
CA CYS A 40 10.67 -4.59 2.39
C CYS A 40 9.45 -5.40 1.92
N SER A 41 9.60 -6.16 0.83
CA SER A 41 8.54 -7.07 0.37
C SER A 41 8.31 -8.26 1.31
N GLY A 42 9.33 -8.69 2.05
CA GLY A 42 9.22 -9.69 3.12
C GLY A 42 8.35 -9.21 4.27
N LEU A 43 8.57 -7.97 4.73
CA LEU A 43 7.72 -7.32 5.74
C LEU A 43 6.25 -7.30 5.32
N VAL A 44 5.96 -6.83 4.10
CA VAL A 44 4.58 -6.74 3.61
C VAL A 44 3.95 -8.14 3.48
N ALA A 45 4.69 -9.13 2.98
CA ALA A 45 4.20 -10.50 2.86
C ALA A 45 3.84 -11.10 4.23
N ALA A 46 4.69 -10.88 5.25
CA ALA A 46 4.45 -11.33 6.62
C ALA A 46 3.20 -10.67 7.22
N LEU A 47 3.06 -9.35 7.09
CA LEU A 47 1.89 -8.61 7.59
C LEU A 47 0.57 -9.01 6.92
N LEU A 48 0.61 -9.40 5.64
CA LEU A 48 -0.57 -9.90 4.92
C LEU A 48 -0.84 -11.40 5.16
N GLY A 49 0.08 -12.14 5.79
CA GLY A 49 0.00 -13.60 5.88
C GLY A 49 0.05 -14.29 4.51
N ARG A 50 0.81 -13.75 3.54
CA ARG A 50 0.89 -14.25 2.16
C ARG A 50 2.28 -14.77 1.80
N SER A 51 2.34 -15.64 0.80
CA SER A 51 3.61 -16.07 0.22
C SER A 51 4.37 -14.88 -0.37
N TRP A 52 5.67 -14.81 -0.09
CA TRP A 52 6.54 -13.74 -0.56
C TRP A 52 6.60 -13.66 -2.09
N LYS A 53 6.60 -12.44 -2.62
CA LYS A 53 7.01 -12.11 -3.98
C LYS A 53 7.76 -10.78 -3.99
N GLN A 54 8.57 -10.55 -5.01
CA GLN A 54 9.32 -9.30 -5.14
C GLN A 54 8.39 -8.09 -5.26
N ALA A 55 8.82 -6.94 -4.74
CA ALA A 55 8.07 -5.67 -4.84
C ALA A 55 7.74 -5.25 -6.28
N SER A 56 8.56 -5.66 -7.26
CA SER A 56 8.32 -5.42 -8.69
C SER A 56 7.08 -6.16 -9.23
N ALA A 57 6.64 -7.22 -8.56
CA ALA A 57 5.43 -7.97 -8.92
C ALA A 57 4.15 -7.32 -8.39
N TYR A 58 4.24 -6.27 -7.58
CA TYR A 58 3.09 -5.60 -7.00
C TYR A 58 2.48 -4.66 -8.04
N ARG A 59 1.15 -4.55 -8.05
CA ARG A 59 0.45 -3.65 -8.97
C ARG A 59 0.55 -2.22 -8.46
N ARG A 60 1.36 -1.40 -9.13
CA ARG A 60 1.49 0.05 -8.86
C ARG A 60 0.18 0.77 -9.21
N GLY A 61 -0.31 1.58 -8.28
CA GLY A 61 -1.44 2.49 -8.44
C GLY A 61 -1.00 3.94 -8.67
N GLY A 62 -1.89 4.87 -8.34
CA GLY A 62 -1.63 6.31 -8.47
C GLY A 62 -0.54 6.83 -7.53
N ALA A 63 0.10 7.93 -7.93
CA ALA A 63 1.01 8.68 -7.08
C ALA A 63 0.26 9.30 -5.90
N ILE A 64 0.91 9.34 -4.74
CA ILE A 64 0.35 9.87 -3.49
C ILE A 64 1.10 11.12 -3.01
N GLY A 65 2.29 11.40 -3.53
CA GLY A 65 3.04 12.63 -3.25
C GLY A 65 4.53 12.41 -3.02
N SER A 66 5.20 13.46 -2.56
CA SER A 66 6.64 13.53 -2.29
C SER A 66 6.94 14.64 -1.28
N ASN A 67 8.17 14.73 -0.79
CA ASN A 67 8.66 15.76 0.13
C ASN A 67 7.81 15.91 1.41
N GLY A 68 7.44 14.78 2.01
CA GLY A 68 6.63 14.75 3.24
C GLY A 68 5.15 15.11 3.04
N ARG A 69 4.73 15.43 1.80
CA ARG A 69 3.35 15.77 1.47
C ARG A 69 2.71 14.58 0.76
N TYR A 70 1.98 13.77 1.53
CA TYR A 70 1.30 12.58 1.01
C TYR A 70 -0.21 12.70 1.23
N SER A 71 -1.01 12.38 0.22
CA SER A 71 -2.47 12.56 0.26
C SER A 71 -3.22 11.29 -0.14
N ALA A 72 -4.51 11.26 0.23
CA ALA A 72 -5.44 10.18 -0.07
C ALA A 72 -4.92 8.80 0.42
N LEU A 73 -4.43 8.74 1.65
CA LEU A 73 -3.99 7.48 2.26
C LEU A 73 -4.83 7.18 3.48
N THR A 74 -5.02 5.89 3.72
CA THR A 74 -5.48 5.36 5.00
C THR A 74 -4.30 4.63 5.64
N SER A 75 -4.19 4.69 6.97
CA SER A 75 -3.19 3.91 7.69
C SER A 75 -3.30 2.43 7.32
N GLY A 76 -2.17 1.75 7.13
CA GLY A 76 -2.09 0.38 6.61
C GLY A 76 -1.94 0.26 5.09
N THR A 77 -2.03 1.36 4.33
CA THR A 77 -1.86 1.32 2.87
C THR A 77 -0.43 0.92 2.49
N ILE A 78 -0.28 -0.01 1.54
CA ILE A 78 1.03 -0.35 0.95
C ILE A 78 1.41 0.73 -0.05
N VAL A 79 2.60 1.31 0.14
CA VAL A 79 3.10 2.45 -0.62
C VAL A 79 4.57 2.25 -0.97
N GLY A 80 5.11 3.00 -1.92
CA GLY A 80 6.53 2.92 -2.23
C GLY A 80 6.90 3.59 -3.54
N PHE A 81 8.02 3.16 -4.11
CA PHE A 81 8.53 3.62 -5.40
C PHE A 81 9.17 2.42 -6.11
N PRO A 82 9.55 2.51 -7.40
CA PRO A 82 10.08 1.35 -8.12
C PRO A 82 11.24 0.67 -7.37
N GLY A 83 11.06 -0.62 -7.03
CA GLY A 83 12.03 -1.41 -6.28
C GLY A 83 11.89 -1.37 -4.75
N HIS A 84 11.00 -0.55 -4.19
CA HIS A 84 10.83 -0.39 -2.75
C HIS A 84 9.35 -0.28 -2.35
N VAL A 85 8.98 -0.93 -1.26
CA VAL A 85 7.63 -0.84 -0.68
C VAL A 85 7.72 -0.62 0.83
N ALA A 86 6.64 -0.11 1.39
CA ALA A 86 6.50 0.23 2.79
C ALA A 86 5.02 0.21 3.17
N VAL A 87 4.75 0.28 4.45
CA VAL A 87 3.41 0.50 4.99
C VAL A 87 3.31 1.94 5.43
N TYR A 88 2.27 2.66 5.01
CA TYR A 88 1.95 3.98 5.54
C TYR A 88 1.19 3.85 6.86
N ILE A 89 1.65 4.51 7.92
CA ILE A 89 1.07 4.41 9.27
C ILE A 89 0.35 5.68 9.73
N GLY A 90 0.48 6.79 9.01
CA GLY A 90 -0.25 8.03 9.32
C GLY A 90 0.30 8.87 10.48
N ASN A 91 1.47 8.52 11.05
CA ASN A 91 2.05 9.14 12.26
C ASN A 91 1.29 8.92 13.57
N ASP A 92 0.18 8.19 13.55
CA ASP A 92 -0.67 8.01 14.73
C ASP A 92 -0.24 6.83 15.62
N ALA A 93 0.22 5.72 15.02
CA ALA A 93 0.39 4.46 15.76
C ALA A 93 1.76 4.32 16.47
N CYS A 94 2.85 4.77 15.84
CA CYS A 94 4.21 4.66 16.41
C CYS A 94 5.08 5.88 16.11
N ASN A 95 4.47 7.07 15.96
CA ASN A 95 5.17 8.33 15.72
C ASN A 95 6.09 8.30 14.49
N CYS A 96 5.68 7.61 13.42
CA CYS A 96 6.24 7.79 12.09
C CYS A 96 5.22 7.57 10.98
N MET A 97 5.56 8.07 9.79
CA MET A 97 4.69 8.01 8.63
C MET A 97 4.79 6.67 7.91
N PHE A 98 5.94 6.00 7.94
CA PHE A 98 6.16 4.75 7.23
C PHE A 98 6.94 3.74 8.07
N VAL A 99 6.63 2.46 7.85
CA VAL A 99 7.45 1.33 8.29
C VAL A 99 7.91 0.60 7.04
N ASP A 100 9.23 0.47 6.90
CA ASP A 100 9.87 -0.19 5.76
C ASP A 100 11.05 -1.05 6.22
N VAL A 101 11.68 -1.72 5.26
CA VAL A 101 12.99 -2.33 5.44
C VAL A 101 13.88 -1.82 4.31
N GLN A 102 15.04 -1.24 4.62
CA GLN A 102 15.91 -0.57 3.63
C GLN A 102 16.44 -1.51 2.53
N GLY A 103 16.38 -2.82 2.74
CA GLY A 103 16.79 -3.84 1.79
C GLY A 103 16.77 -5.23 2.41
N PRO A 104 17.14 -6.27 1.63
CA PRO A 104 17.30 -7.61 2.16
C PRO A 104 18.25 -7.65 3.37
N GLN A 105 17.97 -8.54 4.32
CA GLN A 105 18.83 -8.76 5.49
C GLN A 105 19.01 -7.53 6.38
N LYS A 106 17.97 -6.69 6.48
CA LYS A 106 17.92 -5.53 7.37
C LYS A 106 16.72 -5.63 8.29
N ASN A 107 16.77 -4.85 9.36
CA ASN A 107 15.67 -4.72 10.29
C ASN A 107 14.64 -3.72 9.74
N ALA A 108 13.37 -3.92 10.09
CA ALA A 108 12.35 -2.94 9.82
C ALA A 108 12.58 -1.66 10.64
N ARG A 109 12.26 -0.52 10.06
CA ARG A 109 12.52 0.80 10.63
C ARG A 109 11.34 1.73 10.43
N CYS A 110 11.34 2.79 11.23
CA CYS A 110 10.34 3.85 11.27
C CYS A 110 10.90 5.06 10.52
N LEU A 111 10.12 5.63 9.58
CA LEU A 111 10.55 6.75 8.73
C LEU A 111 9.49 7.85 8.69
N GLN A 112 9.95 9.10 8.73
CA GLN A 112 9.08 10.27 8.58
C GLN A 112 8.81 10.63 7.11
N SER A 113 9.74 10.34 6.20
CA SER A 113 9.58 10.71 4.78
C SER A 113 10.58 9.98 3.90
N TYR A 114 10.28 9.92 2.61
CA TYR A 114 11.22 9.54 1.54
C TYR A 114 11.84 10.75 0.80
N GLY A 115 11.73 11.95 1.35
CA GLY A 115 12.30 13.15 0.75
C GLY A 115 11.72 13.41 -0.64
N SER A 116 12.56 13.70 -1.62
CA SER A 116 12.16 14.05 -3.00
C SER A 116 11.57 12.91 -3.80
N GLN A 117 11.62 11.68 -3.30
CA GLN A 117 11.10 10.51 -4.00
C GLN A 117 9.56 10.58 -4.13
N THR A 118 9.05 10.48 -5.35
CA THR A 118 7.62 10.31 -5.60
C THR A 118 7.18 8.92 -5.15
N VAL A 119 6.18 8.89 -4.26
CA VAL A 119 5.62 7.67 -3.70
C VAL A 119 4.29 7.36 -4.38
N TYR A 120 4.00 6.07 -4.57
CA TYR A 120 2.83 5.52 -5.21
C TYR A 120 2.13 4.53 -4.27
N ARG A 121 0.83 4.31 -4.46
CA ARG A 121 0.16 3.15 -3.85
C ARG A 121 0.59 1.86 -4.57
N TYR A 122 0.60 0.76 -3.85
CA TYR A 122 0.80 -0.58 -4.39
C TYR A 122 -0.29 -1.52 -3.88
N ASN A 123 -0.65 -2.50 -4.69
CA ASN A 123 -1.43 -3.66 -4.26
C ASN A 123 -0.53 -4.88 -4.40
N TYR A 124 -0.56 -5.75 -3.39
CA TYR A 124 0.36 -6.89 -3.26
C TYR A 124 0.16 -7.86 -4.42
#